data_AF-A0A9E4DYJ1-F1
#
_entry.id   AF-A0A9E4DYJ1-F1
#
_cell.length_a   1.000
_cell.length_b   1.000
_cell.length_c   1.000
_cell.angle_alpha   90.00
_cell.angle_beta   90.00
_cell.angle_gamma   90.00
#
_symmetry.space_group_name_H-M   'P 1'
#
loop_
_entity.id
_entity.type
_entity.pdbx_description
1 polymer ?
#
loop_
_entity_poly.entity_id
_entity_poly.type
_entity_poly.pdbx_seq_one_letter_code
_entity_poly.pdbx_strand_id
1 'polypeptide(L)'
;MGTNSTDSIQGTSRKRIPIITKVLLVLLVLLLIFFFLQWYLITELFSFAADLMKAQLIQQAPDGVDAEAIRATFNRVEQAMQAMPLSYLRGQVRLRKVRIAIDYASKANKDGLWSAEEINTLLKMTDAAVGYKGKEQ
;
A
#
# COMPACT_ATOMS: atom_id res chain seq x y z
N MET A 1 47.03 42.89 47.22
CA MET A 1 47.73 42.25 46.07
C MET A 1 46.73 41.29 45.44
N GLY A 2 46.27 41.59 44.22
CA GLY A 2 45.30 40.77 43.47
C GLY A 2 45.87 39.39 43.12
N THR A 3 45.04 38.38 42.85
CA THR A 3 44.35 38.25 41.55
C THR A 3 42.93 37.71 41.63
N ASN A 4 42.00 38.45 41.02
CA ASN A 4 40.81 37.90 40.37
C ASN A 4 41.22 36.96 39.22
N SER A 5 40.39 35.96 38.92
CA SER A 5 39.71 35.83 37.61
C SER A 5 39.00 34.48 37.52
N THR A 6 37.68 34.56 37.57
CA THR A 6 36.75 33.70 36.83
C THR A 6 37.17 33.58 35.38
N ASP A 7 37.19 32.38 34.83
CA ASP A 7 36.97 32.05 33.41
C ASP A 7 37.43 30.60 33.19
N SER A 8 36.80 29.73 32.40
CA SER A 8 35.63 29.84 31.54
C SER A 8 35.46 28.44 30.90
N ILE A 9 34.21 28.06 30.66
CA ILE A 9 33.77 27.42 29.41
C ILE A 9 34.17 25.95 29.15
N GLN A 10 33.12 25.11 29.24
CA GLN A 10 32.77 24.06 28.27
C GLN A 10 33.91 23.22 27.69
N GLY A 11 34.22 22.12 28.36
CA GLY A 11 34.58 20.90 27.65
C GLY A 11 33.31 20.12 27.31
N THR A 12 32.53 20.55 26.32
CA THR A 12 31.56 19.64 25.70
C THR A 12 32.36 18.44 25.21
N SER A 13 32.25 17.33 25.92
CA SER A 13 32.88 16.08 25.54
C SER A 13 32.23 15.67 24.21
N ARG A 14 32.83 16.14 23.10
CA ARG A 14 32.51 15.72 21.74
C ARG A 14 32.76 14.23 21.74
N LYS A 15 31.72 13.44 22.06
CA LYS A 15 31.67 12.02 21.78
C LYS A 15 32.00 11.89 20.31
N ARG A 16 33.25 11.54 20.00
CA ARG A 16 33.70 11.29 18.64
C ARG A 16 32.89 10.09 18.18
N ILE A 17 31.84 10.36 17.41
CA ILE A 17 31.05 9.33 16.76
C ILE A 17 32.05 8.53 15.91
N PRO A 18 32.23 7.23 16.17
CA PRO A 18 33.18 6.43 15.41
C PRO A 18 32.79 6.48 13.92
N ILE A 19 33.78 6.47 13.03
CA ILE A 19 33.56 6.56 11.58
C ILE A 19 32.55 5.48 11.13
N ILE A 20 32.62 4.30 11.73
CA ILE A 20 31.68 3.19 11.54
C ILE A 20 30.24 3.64 11.77
N THR A 21 29.95 4.37 12.84
CA THR A 21 28.59 4.88 13.12
C THR A 21 28.15 5.91 12.10
N LYS A 22 29.05 6.74 11.56
CA LYS A 22 28.72 7.69 10.48
C LYS A 22 28.38 6.96 9.19
N VAL A 23 29.18 5.96 8.80
CA VAL A 23 28.92 5.11 7.64
C VAL A 23 27.60 4.36 7.81
N LEU A 24 27.35 3.81 9.00
CA LEU A 24 26.10 3.11 9.32
C LEU A 24 24.89 4.04 9.21
N LEU A 25 25.02 5.30 9.65
CA LEU A 25 23.95 6.29 9.58
C LEU A 25 23.66 6.70 8.13
N VAL A 26 24.69 6.92 7.31
CA VAL A 26 24.53 7.19 5.87
C VAL A 26 23.84 6.01 5.18
N LEU A 27 24.28 4.79 5.47
CA LEU A 27 23.67 3.57 4.92
C LEU A 27 22.19 3.45 5.36
N LEU A 28 21.89 3.70 6.62
CA LEU A 28 20.52 3.69 7.14
C LEU A 28 19.63 4.69 6.43
N VAL A 29 20.11 5.93 6.23
CA VAL A 29 19.37 6.97 5.50
C VAL A 29 19.12 6.55 4.06
N LEU A 30 20.13 6.00 3.38
CA LEU A 30 19.98 5.49 2.02
C LEU A 30 18.92 4.38 1.96
N LEU A 31 18.95 3.42 2.87
CA LEU A 31 17.96 2.34 2.94
C LEU A 31 16.55 2.88 3.18
N LEU A 32 16.39 3.89 4.04
CA LEU A 32 15.10 4.54 4.24
C LEU A 32 14.60 5.24 2.97
N ILE A 33 15.47 5.96 2.26
CA ILE A 33 15.11 6.58 0.98
C ILE A 33 14.66 5.52 -0.03
N PHE A 34 15.42 4.43 -0.18
CA PHE A 34 15.04 3.32 -1.06
C PHE A 34 13.71 2.70 -0.64
N PHE A 35 13.47 2.53 0.65
CA PHE A 35 12.21 2.02 1.17
C PHE A 35 11.03 2.90 0.77
N PHE A 36 11.12 4.22 0.96
CA PHE A 36 10.06 5.15 0.56
C PHE A 36 9.88 5.22 -0.96
N LEU A 37 10.97 5.11 -1.73
CA LEU A 37 10.91 5.07 -3.18
C LEU A 37 10.21 3.80 -3.69
N GLN A 38 10.59 2.63 -3.16
CA GLN A 38 9.94 1.36 -3.49
C GLN A 38 8.47 1.36 -3.09
N TRP A 39 8.16 1.91 -1.92
CA TRP A 39 6.79 2.10 -1.45
C TRP A 39 5.95 2.89 -2.46
N TYR A 40 6.44 4.07 -2.82
CA TYR A 40 5.77 4.95 -3.78
C TYR A 40 5.53 4.24 -5.13
N LEU A 41 6.55 3.57 -5.66
CA LEU A 41 6.42 2.83 -6.92
C LEU A 41 5.40 1.69 -6.84
N ILE A 42 5.35 0.94 -5.73
CA ILE A 42 4.37 -0.14 -5.55
C ILE A 42 2.95 0.42 -5.46
N THR A 43 2.75 1.51 -4.71
CA THR A 43 1.44 2.15 -4.60
C THR A 43 0.97 2.67 -5.95
N GLU A 44 1.85 3.34 -6.71
CA GLU A 44 1.54 3.90 -8.03
C GLU A 44 1.17 2.80 -9.04
N LEU A 45 1.99 1.75 -9.14
CA LEU A 45 1.73 0.62 -10.04
C LEU A 45 0.43 -0.10 -9.69
N PHE A 46 0.14 -0.22 -8.39
CA PHE A 46 -1.10 -0.83 -7.93
C PHE A 46 -2.32 0.02 -8.30
N SER A 47 -2.27 1.34 -8.05
CA SER A 47 -3.35 2.26 -8.44
C SER A 47 -3.61 2.23 -9.94
N PHE A 48 -2.55 2.25 -10.75
CA PHE A 48 -2.67 2.13 -12.20
C PHE A 48 -3.34 0.82 -12.63
N ALA A 49 -2.93 -0.32 -12.05
CA ALA A 49 -3.56 -1.61 -12.35
C ALA A 49 -5.03 -1.68 -11.90
N ALA A 50 -5.34 -1.10 -10.74
CA ALA A 50 -6.69 -1.00 -10.20
C ALA A 50 -7.59 -0.15 -11.11
N ASP A 51 -7.09 0.98 -11.61
CA ASP A 51 -7.82 1.85 -12.53
C ASP A 51 -8.06 1.20 -13.89
N LEU A 52 -7.06 0.49 -14.43
CA LEU A 52 -7.23 -0.29 -15.66
C LEU A 52 -8.31 -1.37 -15.51
N MET A 53 -8.26 -2.16 -14.43
CA MET A 53 -9.28 -3.18 -14.19
C MET A 53 -10.66 -2.55 -13.98
N LYS A 54 -10.76 -1.47 -13.21
CA LYS A 54 -12.00 -0.73 -12.99
C LYS A 54 -12.59 -0.23 -14.31
N ALA A 55 -11.77 0.35 -15.18
CA ALA A 55 -12.21 0.83 -16.49
C ALA A 55 -12.68 -0.33 -17.38
N GLN A 56 -11.92 -1.42 -17.43
CA GLN A 56 -12.29 -2.62 -18.20
C GLN A 56 -13.61 -3.22 -17.73
N LEU A 57 -13.79 -3.37 -16.42
CA LEU A 57 -15.00 -3.95 -15.83
C LEU A 57 -16.23 -3.05 -16.02
N ILE A 58 -16.07 -1.72 -15.96
CA ILE A 58 -17.16 -0.77 -16.22
C ILE A 58 -17.54 -0.79 -17.71
N GLN A 59 -16.55 -0.83 -18.60
CA GLN A 59 -16.79 -0.81 -20.05
C GLN A 59 -17.46 -2.09 -20.54
N GLN A 60 -17.09 -3.23 -19.96
CA GLN A 60 -17.66 -4.53 -20.30
C GLN A 60 -18.85 -4.92 -19.42
N ALA A 61 -19.28 -4.06 -18.49
CA ALA A 61 -20.32 -4.37 -17.51
C ALA A 61 -21.60 -4.86 -18.22
N PRO A 62 -21.92 -6.16 -18.16
CA PRO A 62 -23.13 -6.69 -18.74
C PRO A 62 -24.34 -6.33 -17.86
N ASP A 63 -25.54 -6.36 -18.45
CA ASP A 63 -26.80 -6.10 -17.72
C ASP A 63 -26.87 -6.99 -16.47
N GLY A 64 -26.96 -6.37 -15.29
CA GLY A 64 -26.97 -7.04 -13.98
C GLY A 64 -25.75 -6.77 -13.09
N VAL A 65 -24.76 -5.99 -13.54
CA VAL A 65 -23.66 -5.50 -12.69
C VAL A 65 -23.77 -3.99 -12.50
N ASP A 66 -23.84 -3.56 -11.25
CA ASP A 66 -23.85 -2.13 -10.91
C ASP A 66 -22.45 -1.52 -11.03
N ALA A 67 -22.30 -0.57 -11.96
CA ALA A 67 -21.07 0.19 -12.15
C ALA A 67 -20.65 0.96 -10.89
N GLU A 68 -21.60 1.35 -10.04
CA GLU A 68 -21.32 2.00 -8.75
C GLU A 68 -20.71 1.01 -7.76
N ALA A 69 -21.18 -0.24 -7.72
CA ALA A 69 -20.59 -1.30 -6.90
C ALA A 69 -19.14 -1.62 -7.29
N ILE A 70 -18.82 -1.61 -8.60
CA ILE A 70 -17.45 -1.73 -9.09
C ILE A 70 -16.61 -0.56 -8.54
N ARG A 71 -17.05 0.68 -8.77
CA ARG A 71 -16.32 1.88 -8.31
C ARG A 71 -16.08 1.87 -6.81
N ALA A 72 -17.09 1.53 -6.02
CA ALA A 72 -16.99 1.47 -4.57
C ALA A 72 -15.98 0.42 -4.10
N THR A 73 -15.96 -0.75 -4.72
CA THR A 73 -15.01 -1.83 -4.41
C THR A 73 -13.58 -1.40 -4.68
N PHE A 74 -13.30 -0.85 -5.86
CA PHE A 74 -11.94 -0.40 -6.21
C PHE A 74 -11.48 0.77 -5.34
N ASN A 75 -12.36 1.71 -4.99
CA ASN A 75 -12.04 2.79 -4.06
C ASN A 75 -11.67 2.26 -2.66
N ARG A 76 -12.36 1.21 -2.16
CA ARG A 76 -12.01 0.56 -0.89
C ARG A 76 -10.63 -0.09 -0.95
N VAL A 77 -10.30 -0.71 -2.08
CA VAL A 77 -8.98 -1.31 -2.30
C VAL A 77 -7.89 -0.25 -2.29
N GLU A 78 -8.11 0.85 -2.99
CA GLU A 78 -7.16 1.97 -3.02
C GLU A 78 -6.91 2.53 -1.61
N GLN A 79 -7.97 2.79 -0.84
CA GLN A 79 -7.86 3.25 0.55
C GLN A 79 -7.11 2.24 1.43
N ALA A 80 -7.40 0.95 1.28
CA ALA A 80 -6.74 -0.10 2.05
C ALA A 80 -5.24 -0.21 1.72
N MET A 81 -4.87 0.02 0.45
CA MET A 81 -3.48 0.03 -0.03
C MET A 81 -2.72 1.29 0.40
N GLN A 82 -3.35 2.47 0.34
CA GLN A 82 -2.76 3.71 0.85
C GLN A 82 -2.50 3.63 2.37
N ALA A 83 -3.32 2.87 3.10
CA ALA A 83 -3.16 2.63 4.54
C ALA A 83 -2.17 1.49 4.89
N MET A 84 -1.54 0.85 3.91
CA MET A 84 -0.47 -0.11 4.18
C MET A 84 0.75 0.64 4.81
N PRO A 85 1.64 -0.03 5.56
CA PRO A 85 1.59 -1.43 5.98
C PRO A 85 0.64 -1.65 7.18
N LEU A 86 0.10 -0.57 7.76
CA LEU A 86 -0.75 -0.63 8.96
C LEU A 86 -2.04 -1.44 8.72
N SER A 87 -2.65 -1.32 7.54
CA SER A 87 -3.85 -2.08 7.18
C SER A 87 -3.59 -3.59 7.11
N TYR A 88 -2.41 -4.03 6.68
CA TYR A 88 -1.99 -5.44 6.76
C TYR A 88 -1.75 -5.88 8.20
N LEU A 89 -1.00 -5.09 8.98
CA LEU A 89 -0.71 -5.42 10.39
C LEU A 89 -1.98 -5.49 11.24
N ARG A 90 -2.99 -4.67 10.93
CA ARG A 90 -4.32 -4.70 11.58
C ARG A 90 -5.24 -5.80 11.03
N GLY A 91 -4.79 -6.57 10.03
CA GLY A 91 -5.57 -7.64 9.41
C GLY A 91 -6.75 -7.17 8.55
N GLN A 92 -6.79 -5.88 8.20
CA GLN A 92 -7.77 -5.30 7.27
C GLN A 92 -7.48 -5.81 5.85
N VAL A 93 -6.22 -5.76 5.42
CA VAL A 93 -5.79 -6.37 4.16
C VAL A 93 -5.28 -7.79 4.40
N ARG A 94 -5.86 -8.76 3.71
CA ARG A 94 -5.44 -10.17 3.77
C ARG A 94 -4.79 -10.57 2.44
N LEU A 95 -3.45 -10.53 2.39
CA LEU A 95 -2.67 -10.86 1.18
C LEU A 95 -3.03 -12.21 0.56
N ARG A 96 -3.35 -13.23 1.38
CA ARG A 96 -3.80 -14.54 0.87
C ARG A 96 -5.08 -14.44 0.06
N LYS A 97 -6.03 -13.60 0.49
CA LYS A 97 -7.28 -13.38 -0.24
C LYS A 97 -7.08 -12.51 -1.47
N VAL A 98 -6.22 -11.50 -1.40
CA VAL A 98 -5.81 -10.69 -2.56
C VAL A 98 -5.26 -11.60 -3.65
N ARG A 99 -4.35 -12.53 -3.30
CA ARG A 99 -3.81 -13.51 -4.24
C ARG A 99 -4.89 -14.38 -4.88
N ILE A 100 -5.85 -14.87 -4.10
CA ILE A 100 -6.96 -15.68 -4.61
C ILE A 100 -7.82 -14.86 -5.59
N ALA A 101 -8.11 -13.59 -5.29
CA ALA A 101 -8.87 -12.72 -6.16
C ALA A 101 -8.13 -12.45 -7.49
N ILE A 102 -6.82 -12.23 -7.44
CA ILE A 102 -5.98 -12.07 -8.64
C ILE A 102 -5.93 -13.36 -9.47
N ASP A 103 -5.72 -14.51 -8.82
CA ASP A 103 -5.71 -15.81 -9.48
C ASP A 103 -7.06 -16.11 -10.14
N TYR A 104 -8.16 -15.71 -9.49
CA TYR A 104 -9.50 -15.80 -10.06
C TYR A 104 -9.65 -14.88 -11.27
N ALA A 105 -9.29 -13.60 -11.15
CA ALA A 105 -9.38 -12.63 -12.24
C ALA A 105 -8.61 -13.07 -13.49
N SER A 106 -7.39 -13.61 -13.29
CA SER A 106 -6.57 -14.14 -14.37
C SER A 106 -7.18 -15.38 -15.05
N LYS A 107 -7.96 -16.18 -14.33
CA LYS A 107 -8.62 -17.38 -14.87
C LYS A 107 -9.96 -17.07 -15.53
N ALA A 108 -10.75 -16.17 -14.95
CA ALA A 108 -12.06 -15.75 -15.46
C ALA A 108 -11.90 -14.97 -16.77
N ASN A 109 -10.95 -14.04 -16.83
CA ASN A 109 -10.71 -13.25 -18.04
C ASN A 109 -9.86 -13.94 -19.11
N LYS A 110 -9.81 -15.28 -19.15
CA LYS A 110 -9.01 -16.00 -20.16
C LYS A 110 -9.50 -15.75 -21.58
N ASP A 111 -10.80 -15.58 -21.74
CA ASP A 111 -11.45 -15.37 -23.04
C ASP A 111 -11.61 -13.87 -23.37
N GLY A 112 -11.08 -12.98 -22.51
CA GLY A 112 -11.08 -11.52 -22.70
C GLY A 112 -12.44 -10.82 -22.48
N LEU A 113 -13.46 -11.58 -22.08
CA LEU A 113 -14.83 -11.14 -21.84
C LEU A 113 -15.23 -11.49 -20.40
N TRP A 114 -15.90 -10.56 -19.72
CA TRP A 114 -16.41 -10.76 -18.37
C TRP A 114 -17.93 -10.97 -18.36
N SER A 115 -18.38 -12.04 -17.72
CA SER A 115 -19.81 -12.24 -17.40
C SER A 115 -20.22 -11.55 -16.10
N ALA A 116 -21.52 -11.28 -15.92
CA ALA A 116 -22.04 -10.64 -14.71
C ALA A 116 -21.67 -11.39 -13.42
N GLU A 117 -21.75 -12.72 -13.47
CA GLU A 117 -21.42 -13.60 -12.34
C GLU A 117 -19.93 -13.53 -11.98
N GLU A 118 -19.06 -13.44 -12.99
CA GLU A 118 -17.62 -13.33 -12.77
C GLU A 118 -17.22 -11.99 -12.16
N ILE A 119 -17.82 -10.90 -12.64
CA ILE A 119 -17.57 -9.57 -12.06
C ILE A 119 -18.07 -9.55 -10.61
N ASN A 120 -19.30 -9.99 -10.35
CA ASN A 120 -19.85 -10.01 -8.99
C ASN A 120 -19.03 -10.88 -8.04
N THR A 121 -18.56 -12.04 -8.51
CA THR A 121 -17.67 -12.92 -7.75
C THR A 121 -16.33 -12.23 -7.46
N LEU A 122 -15.72 -11.59 -8.45
CA LEU A 122 -14.49 -10.84 -8.28
C LEU A 122 -14.65 -9.70 -7.28
N LEU A 123 -15.73 -8.93 -7.35
CA LEU A 123 -16.00 -7.84 -6.40
C LEU A 123 -16.14 -8.37 -4.97
N LYS A 124 -16.90 -9.46 -4.76
CA LYS A 124 -17.03 -10.13 -3.45
C LYS A 124 -15.68 -10.60 -2.91
N MET A 125 -14.85 -11.23 -3.75
CA MET A 125 -13.52 -11.69 -3.34
C MET A 125 -12.60 -10.51 -2.98
N THR A 126 -12.67 -9.44 -3.76
CA THR A 126 -11.87 -8.22 -3.59
C THR A 126 -12.26 -7.49 -2.30
N ASP A 127 -13.55 -7.32 -2.04
CA ASP A 127 -14.07 -6.77 -0.78
C ASP A 127 -13.62 -7.62 0.42
N ALA A 128 -13.77 -8.94 0.31
CA ALA A 128 -13.34 -9.85 1.36
C ALA A 128 -11.82 -9.81 1.62
N ALA A 129 -11.03 -9.43 0.62
CA ALA A 129 -9.57 -9.28 0.71
C ALA A 129 -9.14 -8.02 1.45
N VAL A 130 -9.96 -6.96 1.40
CA VAL A 130 -9.74 -5.70 2.12
C VAL A 130 -10.58 -5.60 3.42
N GLY A 131 -11.13 -6.73 3.85
CA GLY A 131 -11.85 -6.84 5.12
C GLY A 131 -13.23 -6.21 5.11
N TYR A 132 -13.71 -5.78 3.94
CA TYR A 132 -15.08 -5.32 3.77
C TYR A 132 -16.01 -6.53 3.71
N LYS A 133 -16.94 -6.58 4.68
CA LYS A 133 -18.07 -7.50 4.65
C LYS A 133 -19.22 -6.70 4.06
N GLY A 134 -19.41 -6.81 2.75
CA GLY A 134 -20.55 -6.15 2.10
C GLY A 134 -21.85 -6.48 2.83
N LYS A 135 -22.79 -5.53 2.83
CA LYS A 135 -24.18 -5.86 3.12
C LYS A 135 -24.62 -6.79 2.00
N GLU A 136 -25.12 -7.99 2.35
CA GLU A 136 -25.79 -8.86 1.39
C GLU A 136 -26.86 -8.00 0.69
N GLN A 137 -26.70 -7.82 -0.62
CA GLN A 137 -27.75 -7.31 -1.50
C GLN A 137 -28.47 -8.53 -2.07
#